data_AF-A0A956TT19-F1
#
_entry.id   AF-A0A956TT19-F1
#
_cell.length_a   1.000
_cell.length_b   1.000
_cell.length_c   1.000
_cell.angle_alpha   90.00
_cell.angle_beta   90.00
_cell.angle_gamma   90.00
#
_symmetry.space_group_name_H-M   'P 1'
#
loop_
_entity.id
_entity.type
_entity.pdbx_description
1 polymer ?
#
loop_
_entity_poly.entity_id
_entity_poly.type
_entity_poly.pdbx_seq_one_letter_code
_entity_poly.pdbx_strand_id
1 'polypeptide(L)'
;MYDDYYVLGWPQPSGKIAILCRSKGSNPGPAYCWTKREAIQLRTRLANDKRGERNPSARRIIRQLLVYKYRDHSPLHWRPGDLWVYADSVTVEAQEAYV
;
A
#
# COMPACT_ATOMS: atom_id res chain seq x y z
N MET A 1 14.74 5.76 17.52
CA MET A 1 14.68 4.56 16.67
C MET A 1 13.73 4.90 15.54
N TYR A 2 14.24 4.96 14.31
CA TYR A 2 13.44 5.31 13.14
C TYR A 2 12.84 4.02 12.59
N ASP A 3 11.52 3.86 12.71
CA ASP A 3 10.86 2.76 12.03
C ASP A 3 10.54 3.23 10.61
N ASP A 4 11.47 2.96 9.70
CA ASP A 4 11.23 3.10 8.27
C ASP A 4 10.10 2.13 7.86
N TYR A 5 8.91 2.66 7.56
CA TYR A 5 7.79 1.83 7.11
C TYR A 5 7.74 1.74 5.57
N TYR A 6 7.20 0.62 5.11
CA TYR A 6 6.90 0.36 3.71
C TYR A 6 5.40 0.23 3.50
N VAL A 7 4.91 0.68 2.35
CA VAL A 7 3.50 0.64 1.99
C VAL A 7 3.31 0.19 0.55
N LEU A 8 2.13 -0.31 0.23
CA LEU A 8 1.71 -0.56 -1.15
C LEU A 8 0.94 0.65 -1.67
N GLY A 9 1.38 1.18 -2.81
CA GLY A 9 0.81 2.40 -3.38
C GLY A 9 0.60 2.32 -4.89
N TRP A 10 -0.30 3.17 -5.38
CA TRP A 10 -0.57 3.37 -6.80
C TRP A 10 -0.53 4.87 -7.16
N PRO A 11 0.37 5.31 -8.05
CA PRO A 11 0.41 6.68 -8.54
C PRO A 11 -0.93 7.13 -9.14
N GLN A 12 -1.38 8.32 -8.77
CA GLN A 12 -2.59 8.93 -9.31
C GLN A 12 -2.25 10.11 -10.24
N PRO A 13 -3.10 10.41 -11.24
CA PRO A 13 -2.92 11.58 -12.11
C PRO A 13 -2.83 12.91 -11.35
N SER A 14 -3.37 12.98 -10.13
CA SER A 14 -3.28 14.16 -9.27
C SER A 14 -1.89 14.40 -8.66
N GLY A 15 -0.90 13.56 -8.95
CA GLY A 15 0.44 13.60 -8.34
C GLY A 15 0.52 13.00 -6.94
N LYS A 16 -0.61 12.51 -6.39
CA LYS A 16 -0.66 11.80 -5.12
C LYS A 16 -0.46 10.30 -5.31
N ILE A 17 -0.07 9.62 -4.24
CA ILE A 17 0.03 8.16 -4.20
C ILE A 17 -1.13 7.61 -3.37
N ALA A 18 -1.97 6.77 -3.99
CA ALA A 18 -3.04 6.06 -3.29
C ALA A 18 -2.45 4.85 -2.56
N ILE A 19 -2.43 4.89 -1.24
CA ILE A 19 -1.88 3.87 -0.35
C ILE A 19 -3.00 2.92 0.08
N LEU A 20 -2.71 1.63 -0.02
CA LEU A 20 -3.65 0.57 0.32
C LEU A 20 -3.94 0.53 1.83
N CYS A 21 -5.22 0.42 2.18
CA CYS A 21 -5.66 0.23 3.56
C CYS A 21 -6.23 -1.17 3.82
N ARG A 22 -6.05 -1.62 5.06
CA ARG A 22 -6.79 -2.72 5.67
C ARG A 22 -8.12 -2.16 6.16
N SER A 23 -9.19 -2.41 5.42
CA SER A 23 -10.52 -1.88 5.76
C SER A 23 -11.24 -2.65 6.87
N LYS A 24 -10.77 -3.86 7.22
CA LYS A 24 -11.35 -4.75 8.23
C LYS A 24 -10.26 -5.52 8.97
N GLY A 25 -10.58 -6.06 10.16
CA GLY A 25 -9.68 -6.92 10.96
C GLY A 25 -9.22 -6.23 12.25
N SER A 26 -8.23 -6.83 12.92
CA SER A 26 -7.69 -6.36 14.21
C SER A 26 -6.76 -5.15 14.09
N ASN A 27 -6.30 -4.79 12.89
CA ASN A 27 -5.43 -3.65 12.65
C ASN A 27 -5.85 -2.87 11.38
N PRO A 28 -6.98 -2.15 11.43
CA PRO A 28 -7.46 -1.33 10.32
C PRO A 28 -6.55 -0.12 10.05
N GLY A 29 -6.63 0.43 8.84
CA GLY A 29 -5.84 1.59 8.41
C GLY A 29 -4.78 1.23 7.36
N PRO A 30 -3.83 2.14 7.07
CA PRO A 30 -2.80 1.91 6.06
C PRO A 30 -2.07 0.58 6.29
N ALA A 31 -1.81 -0.14 5.21
CA ALA A 31 -1.14 -1.42 5.24
C ALA A 31 0.39 -1.23 5.39
N TYR A 32 0.81 -0.68 6.54
CA TYR A 32 2.21 -0.53 6.89
C TYR A 32 2.89 -1.89 7.04
N CYS A 33 4.08 -1.99 6.48
CA CYS A 33 5.01 -3.10 6.62
C CYS A 33 6.31 -2.57 7.24
N TRP A 34 6.93 -3.31 8.14
CA TRP A 34 8.19 -2.90 8.77
C TRP A 34 9.38 -3.12 7.83
N THR A 35 9.26 -4.04 6.88
CA THR A 35 10.33 -4.31 5.92
C THR A 35 9.85 -4.27 4.47
N LYS A 36 10.75 -3.94 3.55
CA LYS A 36 10.52 -4.04 2.10
C LYS A 36 10.07 -5.45 1.70
N ARG A 37 10.65 -6.48 2.32
CA ARG A 37 10.31 -7.89 2.07
C ARG A 37 8.86 -8.19 2.43
N GLU A 38 8.37 -7.71 3.56
CA GLU A 38 6.96 -7.86 3.96
C GLU A 38 6.02 -7.19 2.97
N ALA A 39 6.35 -5.98 2.49
CA ALA A 39 5.55 -5.29 1.49
C ALA A 39 5.50 -6.08 0.16
N ILE A 40 6.63 -6.62 -0.30
CA ILE A 40 6.68 -7.50 -1.49
C ILE A 40 5.83 -8.75 -1.29
N GLN A 41 5.96 -9.41 -0.14
CA GLN A 41 5.17 -10.60 0.18
C GLN A 41 3.66 -10.29 0.24
N LEU A 42 3.28 -9.17 0.83
CA LEU A 42 1.90 -8.70 0.87
C LEU A 42 1.36 -8.46 -0.54
N ARG A 43 2.13 -7.76 -1.40
CA ARG A 43 1.75 -7.54 -2.81
C ARG A 43 1.51 -8.87 -3.52
N THR A 44 2.45 -9.80 -3.41
CA THR A 44 2.37 -11.12 -4.04
C THR A 44 1.17 -11.92 -3.53
N ARG A 45 0.91 -11.89 -2.21
CA ARG A 45 -0.27 -12.53 -1.63
C ARG A 45 -1.57 -11.95 -2.18
N LEU A 46 -1.69 -10.63 -2.23
CA LEU A 46 -2.90 -9.95 -2.72
C LEU A 46 -3.12 -10.22 -4.22
N ALA A 47 -2.05 -10.20 -5.03
CA ALA A 47 -2.13 -10.46 -6.48
C ALA A 47 -2.60 -11.88 -6.83
N ASN A 48 -2.41 -12.82 -5.90
CA ASN A 48 -2.78 -14.23 -5.99
C ASN A 48 -3.98 -14.61 -5.10
N ASP A 49 -4.63 -13.64 -4.47
CA ASP A 49 -5.81 -13.91 -3.64
C ASP A 49 -6.98 -14.37 -4.52
N LYS A 50 -7.51 -15.57 -4.24
CA LYS A 50 -8.63 -16.17 -4.98
C LYS A 50 -9.89 -15.30 -4.96
N ARG A 51 -10.07 -14.45 -3.94
CA ARG A 51 -11.19 -13.50 -3.91
C ARG A 51 -11.11 -12.48 -5.06
N GLY A 52 -9.90 -12.19 -5.54
CA GLY A 52 -9.66 -11.36 -6.72
C GLY A 52 -10.17 -11.97 -8.03
N GLU A 53 -10.44 -13.28 -8.09
CA GLU A 53 -11.08 -13.92 -9.25
C GLU A 53 -12.52 -13.42 -9.44
N ARG A 54 -13.19 -13.06 -8.34
CA ARG A 54 -14.55 -12.52 -8.36
C ARG A 54 -14.61 -11.04 -8.74
N ASN A 55 -13.47 -10.35 -8.80
CA ASN A 55 -13.37 -8.94 -9.19
C ASN A 55 -12.09 -8.68 -10.01
N PRO A 56 -12.14 -8.89 -11.34
CA PRO A 56 -10.99 -8.71 -12.23
C PRO A 56 -10.37 -7.31 -12.19
N SER A 57 -11.21 -6.28 -12.00
CA SER A 57 -10.75 -4.89 -11.89
C SER A 57 -9.90 -4.66 -10.64
N ALA A 58 -10.34 -5.17 -9.49
CA ALA A 58 -9.56 -5.10 -8.25
C ALA A 58 -8.23 -5.86 -8.38
N ARG A 59 -8.25 -7.05 -9.01
CA ARG A 59 -7.03 -7.83 -9.27
C ARG A 59 -6.04 -7.07 -10.15
N ARG A 60 -6.52 -6.36 -11.18
CA ARG A 60 -5.68 -5.54 -12.05
C ARG A 60 -4.99 -4.42 -11.27
N ILE A 61 -5.73 -3.69 -10.43
CA ILE A 61 -5.19 -2.61 -9.60
C ILE A 61 -4.13 -3.17 -8.63
N ILE A 62 -4.44 -4.27 -7.94
CA ILE A 62 -3.52 -4.90 -6.98
C ILE A 62 -2.19 -5.32 -7.64
N ARG A 63 -2.25 -5.85 -8.86
CA ARG A 63 -1.05 -6.24 -9.63
C ARG A 63 -0.18 -5.06 -10.04
N GLN A 64 -0.75 -3.86 -10.11
CA GLN A 64 -0.04 -2.62 -10.46
C GLN A 64 0.53 -1.89 -9.23
N LEU A 65 0.30 -2.42 -8.02
CA LEU A 65 0.82 -1.79 -6.81
C LEU A 65 2.35 -1.82 -6.76
N LEU A 66 2.93 -0.68 -6.41
CA LEU A 66 4.34 -0.51 -6.19
C LEU A 66 4.62 -0.48 -4.68
N VAL A 67 5.84 -0.86 -4.31
CA VAL A 67 6.31 -0.71 -2.94
C VAL A 67 6.88 0.69 -2.79
N TYR A 68 6.46 1.40 -1.75
CA TYR A 68 7.00 2.70 -1.38
C TYR A 68 7.58 2.62 0.02
N LYS A 69 8.70 3.32 0.24
CA LYS A 69 9.19 3.68 1.57
C LYS A 69 8.45 4.94 2.02
N TYR A 70 7.75 4.88 3.15
CA TYR A 70 7.09 6.03 3.75
C TYR A 70 8.12 6.80 4.59
N ARG A 71 8.35 8.06 4.25
CA ARG A 71 9.41 8.88 4.84
C ARG A 71 8.91 9.90 5.86
N ASP A 72 7.60 10.11 5.93
CA ASP A 72 6.99 11.05 6.86
C ASP A 72 6.78 10.40 8.24
N HIS A 73 6.86 11.22 9.28
CA HIS A 73 6.67 10.85 10.68
C HIS A 73 5.21 10.98 11.12
N SER A 74 4.39 11.64 10.30
CA SER A 74 2.96 11.75 10.54
C SER A 74 2.23 10.50 10.04
N PRO A 75 1.37 9.87 10.85
CA PRO A 75 0.52 8.80 10.35
C PRO A 75 -0.41 9.35 9.27
N LEU A 76 -0.66 8.55 8.23
CA LEU A 76 -1.63 8.93 7.21
C LEU A 76 -3.01 9.05 7.85
N HIS A 77 -3.72 10.14 7.56
CA HIS A 77 -5.08 10.28 8.03
C HIS A 77 -5.99 9.29 7.27
N TRP A 78 -6.66 8.43 8.03
CA TRP A 78 -7.56 7.41 7.51
C TRP A 78 -8.81 7.30 8.40
N ARG A 79 -9.90 6.76 7.85
CA ARG A 79 -11.16 6.49 8.56
C ARG A 79 -11.53 5.01 8.47
N PRO A 80 -12.23 4.45 9.47
CA PRO A 80 -12.75 3.09 9.40
C PRO A 80 -13.55 2.83 8.12
N GLY A 81 -13.15 1.81 7.37
CA GLY A 81 -13.76 1.45 6.08
C GLY A 81 -13.00 1.95 4.84
N ASP A 82 -12.05 2.88 4.99
CA ASP A 82 -11.23 3.34 3.88
C ASP A 82 -10.46 2.18 3.24
N LEU A 83 -10.53 2.11 1.91
CA LEU A 83 -9.74 1.16 1.10
C LEU A 83 -8.42 1.78 0.63
N TRP A 84 -8.42 3.10 0.48
CA TRP A 84 -7.29 3.89 0.02
C TRP A 84 -7.17 5.16 0.85
N VAL A 85 -5.94 5.56 1.14
CA VAL A 85 -5.61 6.92 1.60
C VAL A 85 -4.58 7.53 0.68
N TYR A 86 -4.43 8.84 0.71
CA TYR A 86 -3.60 9.55 -0.26
C TYR A 86 -2.42 10.22 0.45
N ALA A 87 -1.22 9.90 -0.01
CA ALA A 87 0.02 10.56 0.38
C ALA A 87 0.52 11.47 -0.74
N ASP A 88 1.23 12.54 -0.38
CA ASP A 88 1.95 13.34 -1.36
C ASP A 88 3.19 12.58 -1.85
N SER A 89 3.54 12.71 -3.12
CA SER A 89 4.69 12.00 -3.70
C SER A 89 6.02 12.32 -3.03
N VAL A 90 6.13 13.46 -2.34
CA VAL A 90 7.33 13.86 -1.59
C VAL A 90 7.50 13.10 -0.27
N THR A 91 6.42 12.55 0.28
CA THR A 91 6.43 11.81 1.56
C THR A 91 6.69 10.32 1.37
N VAL A 92 6.78 9.87 0.12
CA VAL A 92 7.01 8.47 -0.25
C VAL A 92 8.10 8.34 -1.31
N GLU A 93 8.88 7.28 -1.21
CA GLU A 93 9.91 6.96 -2.20
C GLU A 93 9.64 5.60 -2.82
N ALA A 94 9.50 5.55 -4.14
CA ALA A 94 9.31 4.31 -4.86
C ALA A 94 10.52 3.38 -4.66
N GLN A 95 10.25 2.14 -4.29
CA GLN A 95 11.27 1.12 -4.09
C GLN A 95 11.24 0.16 -5.27
N GLU A 96 12.37 -0.03 -5.93
CA GLU A 96 12.49 -1.04 -6.98
C GLU A 96 12.23 -2.43 -6.37
N ALA A 97 11.24 -3.13 -6.90
CA ALA A 97 10.98 -4.50 -6.54
C ALA A 97 11.97 -5.40 -7.28
N TYR A 98 13.23 -5.47 -6.82
CA TYR A 98 14.13 -6.53 -7.23
C TYR A 98 13.57 -7.85 -6.69
N VAL A 99 13.29 -8.77 -7.61
CA VAL A 99 12.98 -10.17 -7.32
C VAL A 99 14.30 -10.93 -7.25
#